data_AF-A0A835B5I2-F1
#
_entry.id   AF-A0A835B5I2-F1
#
_cell.length_a   1.000
_cell.length_b   1.000
_cell.length_c   1.000
_cell.angle_alpha   90.00
_cell.angle_beta   90.00
_cell.angle_gamma   90.00
#
_symmetry.space_group_name_H-M   'P 1'
#
loop_
_entity.id
_entity.type
_entity.pdbx_description
1 polymer ?
#
loop_
_entity_poly.entity_id
_entity_poly.type
_entity_poly.pdbx_seq_one_letter_code
_entity_poly.pdbx_strand_id
1 'polypeptide(L)'
;MEYSYHPDLPKGSFLGSGNLPVVVDGVVHWLISSTDHILTYDVGTSAVGSIGPPKDGLLLPVDWRASESCLGSTPDGRLTLVYRHGFRVSILVLSAGGGWERHMEVDTTAMVRSLMVPQERYIWLELVGSGDQRTGAVLIRLNALVGPDHLLMLDMETKEIRLAERQV
;
A
#
# COMPACT_ATOMS: atom_id res chain seq x y z
N MET A 1 -1.79 -27.67 14.79
CA MET A 1 -2.12 -27.39 13.38
C MET A 1 -0.77 -27.25 12.68
N GLU A 2 -0.33 -28.31 12.01
CA GLU A 2 0.97 -28.37 11.32
C GLU A 2 0.83 -27.65 9.98
N TYR A 3 1.67 -26.64 9.75
CA TYR A 3 1.75 -25.96 8.45
C TYR A 3 2.62 -26.81 7.52
N SER A 4 2.03 -27.37 6.47
CA SER A 4 2.76 -28.00 5.37
C SER A 4 3.42 -26.92 4.51
N TYR A 5 4.75 -26.89 4.52
CA TYR A 5 5.56 -25.93 3.76
C TYR A 5 5.74 -26.41 2.31
N HIS A 6 5.38 -25.56 1.35
CA HIS A 6 5.69 -25.78 -0.08
C HIS A 6 7.13 -25.31 -0.37
N PRO A 7 8.00 -26.13 -0.98
CA PRO A 7 9.45 -25.87 -1.06
C PRO A 7 9.87 -24.71 -1.97
N ASP A 8 8.98 -24.27 -2.88
CA ASP A 8 9.30 -23.26 -3.90
C ASP A 8 8.86 -21.82 -3.53
N LEU A 9 8.32 -21.61 -2.33
CA LEU A 9 7.84 -20.28 -1.92
C LEU A 9 8.91 -19.45 -1.22
N PRO A 10 9.00 -18.13 -1.50
CA PRO A 10 9.83 -17.23 -0.74
C PRO A 10 9.46 -17.31 0.75
N LYS A 11 10.42 -17.64 1.60
CA LYS A 11 10.21 -17.74 3.04
C LYS A 11 9.88 -16.35 3.58
N GLY A 12 8.68 -16.18 4.15
CA GLY A 12 8.32 -14.89 4.69
C GLY A 12 7.19 -14.84 5.70
N SER A 13 7.22 -13.79 6.51
CA SER A 13 6.19 -13.47 7.49
C SER A 13 5.18 -12.49 6.88
N PHE A 14 3.89 -12.75 7.08
CA PHE A 14 2.86 -11.77 6.81
C PHE A 14 3.10 -10.51 7.66
N LEU A 15 2.84 -9.33 7.07
CA LEU A 15 2.89 -8.07 7.79
C LEU A 15 1.77 -8.02 8.84
N GLY A 16 2.12 -7.59 10.05
CA GLY A 16 1.15 -7.37 11.13
C GLY A 16 0.14 -6.29 10.75
N SER A 17 -1.13 -6.54 11.08
CA SER A 17 -2.34 -5.68 11.16
C SER A 17 -2.67 -4.63 10.06
N GLY A 18 -1.76 -4.21 9.18
CA GLY A 18 -2.00 -3.14 8.19
C GLY A 18 -1.96 -3.57 6.72
N ASN A 19 -1.47 -4.77 6.41
CA ASN A 19 -1.40 -5.27 5.04
C ASN A 19 -2.38 -6.40 4.80
N LEU A 20 -3.63 -6.00 4.55
CA LEU A 20 -4.71 -6.93 4.23
C LEU A 20 -4.52 -7.48 2.80
N PRO A 21 -4.93 -8.74 2.57
CA PRO A 21 -4.92 -9.30 1.23
C PRO A 21 -5.86 -8.54 0.29
N VAL A 22 -5.45 -8.42 -0.97
CA VAL A 22 -6.25 -7.85 -2.04
C VAL A 22 -6.63 -8.95 -3.02
N VAL A 23 -7.91 -9.02 -3.35
CA VAL A 23 -8.48 -9.97 -4.31
C VAL A 23 -8.82 -9.21 -5.57
N VAL A 24 -8.21 -9.64 -6.68
CA VAL A 24 -8.44 -9.10 -8.02
C VAL A 24 -8.73 -10.28 -8.91
N ASP A 25 -9.88 -10.27 -9.59
CA ASP A 25 -10.31 -11.31 -10.53
C ASP A 25 -10.19 -12.75 -10.01
N GLY A 26 -10.51 -12.96 -8.72
CA GLY A 26 -10.45 -14.29 -8.08
C GLY A 26 -9.04 -14.73 -7.64
N VAL A 27 -8.04 -13.87 -7.79
CA VAL A 27 -6.67 -14.09 -7.31
C VAL A 27 -6.45 -13.26 -6.04
N VAL A 28 -6.03 -13.92 -4.96
CA VAL A 28 -5.65 -13.30 -3.69
C VAL A 28 -4.18 -12.90 -3.73
N HIS A 29 -3.88 -11.69 -3.25
CA HIS A 29 -2.55 -11.09 -3.26
C HIS A 29 -2.15 -10.68 -1.85
N TRP A 30 -0.96 -11.09 -1.41
CA TRP A 30 -0.37 -10.67 -0.13
C TRP A 30 0.98 -10.03 -0.35
N LEU A 31 1.18 -8.84 0.20
CA LEU A 31 2.50 -8.21 0.23
C LEU A 31 3.34 -8.82 1.37
N ILE A 32 4.46 -9.43 1.01
CA ILE A 32 5.34 -10.14 1.93
C ILE A 32 6.57 -9.27 2.22
N SER A 33 6.71 -8.82 3.46
CA SER A 33 7.78 -7.88 3.85
C SER A 33 9.17 -8.44 3.85
N SER A 34 9.33 -9.72 4.21
CA SER A 34 10.66 -10.32 4.34
C SER A 34 11.33 -10.56 2.99
N THR A 35 10.55 -10.60 1.91
CA THR A 35 11.05 -10.85 0.56
C THR A 35 10.78 -9.71 -0.39
N ASP A 36 10.02 -8.69 0.02
CA ASP A 36 9.60 -7.57 -0.83
C ASP A 36 8.88 -8.02 -2.12
N HIS A 37 8.10 -9.10 -2.03
CA HIS A 37 7.34 -9.69 -3.14
C HIS A 37 5.85 -9.75 -2.81
N ILE A 38 5.04 -9.92 -3.83
CA ILE A 38 3.61 -10.18 -3.70
C ILE A 38 3.38 -11.67 -3.94
N LEU A 39 2.89 -12.39 -2.94
CA LEU A 39 2.42 -13.76 -3.09
C LEU A 39 1.04 -13.75 -3.74
N THR A 40 0.79 -14.65 -4.69
CA THR A 40 -0.52 -14.79 -5.32
C THR A 40 -1.09 -16.19 -5.14
N TYR A 41 -2.41 -16.27 -4.98
CA TYR A 41 -3.16 -17.52 -4.95
C TYR A 41 -4.44 -17.39 -5.77
N ASP A 42 -4.55 -18.15 -6.85
CA ASP A 42 -5.74 -18.23 -7.67
C ASP A 42 -6.74 -19.19 -7.03
N VAL A 43 -7.89 -18.67 -6.60
CA VAL A 43 -8.92 -19.46 -5.92
C VAL A 43 -9.59 -20.46 -6.86
N GLY A 44 -9.71 -20.13 -8.15
CA GLY A 44 -10.37 -20.98 -9.14
C GLY A 44 -9.50 -22.16 -9.57
N THR A 45 -8.19 -21.96 -9.67
CA THR A 45 -7.24 -23.00 -10.13
C THR A 45 -6.42 -23.62 -9.01
N SER A 46 -6.49 -23.08 -7.79
CA SER A 46 -5.60 -23.42 -6.67
C SER A 46 -4.11 -23.21 -7.00
N ALA A 47 -3.79 -22.41 -8.02
CA ALA A 47 -2.42 -22.12 -8.40
C ALA A 47 -1.82 -21.08 -7.44
N VAL A 48 -0.57 -21.32 -7.02
CA VAL A 48 0.22 -20.36 -6.26
C VAL A 48 1.22 -19.69 -7.20
N GLY A 49 1.43 -18.39 -7.04
CA GLY A 49 2.42 -17.64 -7.81
C GLY A 49 3.03 -16.51 -7.01
N SER A 50 3.83 -15.69 -7.69
CA SER A 50 4.40 -14.49 -7.10
C SER A 50 4.61 -13.40 -8.15
N ILE A 51 4.37 -12.15 -7.75
CA ILE A 51 4.67 -10.96 -8.54
C ILE A 51 5.84 -10.25 -7.87
N GLY A 52 6.89 -10.01 -8.66
CA GLY A 52 8.04 -9.24 -8.21
C GLY A 52 7.71 -7.74 -8.09
N PRO A 53 8.49 -6.98 -7.31
CA PRO A 53 8.35 -5.53 -7.27
C PRO A 53 8.72 -4.92 -8.63
N PRO A 54 8.33 -3.65 -8.88
CA PRO A 54 8.83 -2.87 -10.01
C PRO A 54 10.36 -2.96 -10.10
N LYS A 55 10.87 -3.47 -11.23
CA LYS A 55 12.31 -3.65 -11.45
C LYS A 55 13.01 -2.37 -11.94
N ASP A 56 12.24 -1.39 -12.36
CA ASP A 56 12.75 -0.10 -12.80
C ASP A 56 13.02 0.80 -11.59
N GLY A 57 14.28 1.18 -11.39
CA GLY A 57 14.72 2.09 -10.33
C GLY A 57 14.12 3.50 -10.43
N LEU A 58 13.41 3.83 -11.53
CA LEU A 58 12.61 5.04 -11.65
C LEU A 58 11.23 4.92 -10.96
N LEU A 59 10.75 3.69 -10.72
CA LEU A 59 9.44 3.44 -10.12
C LEU A 59 9.48 3.27 -8.61
N LEU A 60 10.59 2.78 -8.05
CA LEU A 60 10.77 2.63 -6.62
C LEU A 60 12.04 3.35 -6.12
N PRO A 61 11.98 3.98 -4.95
CA PRO A 61 13.17 4.42 -4.23
C PRO A 61 14.14 3.25 -3.98
N VAL A 62 15.44 3.55 -3.92
CA VAL A 62 16.51 2.54 -3.68
C VAL A 62 16.33 1.83 -2.34
N ASP A 63 15.76 2.52 -1.35
CA ASP A 63 15.50 2.05 0.00
C ASP A 63 14.05 1.58 0.23
N TRP A 64 13.28 1.37 -0.85
CA TRP A 64 11.91 0.89 -0.76
C TRP A 64 11.80 -0.43 0.00
N ARG A 65 10.73 -0.56 0.79
CA ARG A 65 10.40 -1.77 1.55
C ARG A 65 8.92 -2.05 1.48
N ALA A 66 8.57 -3.33 1.33
CA ALA A 66 7.19 -3.78 1.39
C ALA A 66 6.52 -3.48 2.75
N SER A 67 7.29 -3.37 3.84
CA SER A 67 6.77 -2.99 5.16
C SER A 67 6.24 -1.56 5.26
N GLU A 68 6.60 -0.69 4.32
CA GLU A 68 6.15 0.72 4.26
C GLU A 68 5.14 0.96 3.12
N SER A 69 4.56 -0.13 2.62
CA SER A 69 3.70 -0.15 1.45
C SER A 69 2.41 -0.91 1.77
N CYS A 70 1.38 -0.72 0.95
CA CYS A 70 0.21 -1.58 0.97
C CYS A 70 -0.27 -1.90 -0.43
N LEU A 71 -1.05 -2.98 -0.54
CA LEU A 71 -1.73 -3.32 -1.78
C LEU A 71 -3.11 -2.68 -1.84
N GLY A 72 -3.58 -2.49 -3.06
CA GLY A 72 -4.96 -2.12 -3.35
C GLY A 72 -5.40 -2.55 -4.72
N SER A 73 -6.53 -2.03 -5.14
CA SER A 73 -7.02 -2.17 -6.50
C SER A 73 -7.63 -0.88 -7.00
N THR A 74 -7.48 -0.63 -8.30
CA THR A 74 -8.20 0.42 -9.00
C THR A 74 -9.68 0.04 -9.18
N PRO A 75 -10.58 1.01 -9.45
CA PRO A 75 -11.99 0.71 -9.70
C PRO A 75 -12.25 -0.25 -10.88
N ASP A 76 -11.36 -0.25 -11.88
CA ASP A 76 -11.38 -1.18 -13.02
C ASP A 76 -10.75 -2.55 -12.72
N GLY A 77 -10.40 -2.83 -11.46
CA GLY A 77 -9.95 -4.15 -11.02
C GLY A 77 -8.50 -4.45 -11.38
N ARG A 78 -7.59 -3.47 -11.35
CA ARG A 78 -6.15 -3.73 -11.49
C ARG A 78 -5.45 -3.63 -10.14
N LEU A 79 -4.50 -4.51 -9.90
CA LEU A 79 -3.70 -4.52 -8.68
C LEU A 79 -2.88 -3.24 -8.58
N THR A 80 -2.87 -2.62 -7.40
CA THR A 80 -2.04 -1.45 -7.09
C THR A 80 -1.04 -1.74 -5.97
N LEU A 81 0.12 -1.11 -6.09
CA LEU A 81 1.11 -1.00 -5.03
C LEU A 81 1.17 0.46 -4.61
N VAL A 82 0.79 0.72 -3.37
CA VAL A 82 0.86 2.04 -2.75
C VAL A 82 2.04 2.05 -1.81
N TYR A 83 2.91 3.05 -1.95
CA TYR A 83 4.05 3.22 -1.05
C TYR A 83 4.23 4.68 -0.67
N ARG A 84 4.87 4.91 0.48
CA ARG A 84 5.23 6.25 0.93
C ARG A 84 6.74 6.45 0.89
N HIS A 85 7.18 7.63 0.49
CA HIS A 85 8.57 8.04 0.58
C HIS A 85 8.63 9.47 1.12
N GLY A 86 9.03 9.62 2.39
CA GLY A 86 8.84 10.86 3.14
C GLY A 86 7.36 11.26 3.20
N PHE A 87 7.05 12.49 2.78
CA PHE A 87 5.67 13.02 2.69
C PHE A 87 5.02 12.86 1.32
N ARG A 88 5.53 11.95 0.49
CA ARG A 88 4.92 11.61 -0.79
C ARG A 88 4.29 10.23 -0.73
N VAL A 89 3.11 10.11 -1.32
CA VAL A 89 2.43 8.84 -1.51
C VAL A 89 2.36 8.59 -3.02
N SER A 90 2.90 7.45 -3.43
CA SER A 90 2.98 7.06 -4.83
C SER A 90 2.16 5.79 -5.03
N ILE A 91 1.48 5.71 -6.16
CA ILE A 91 0.61 4.59 -6.54
C ILE A 91 1.10 4.05 -7.88
N LEU A 92 1.47 2.78 -7.87
CA LEU A 92 1.80 2.01 -9.06
C LEU A 92 0.65 1.05 -9.37
N VAL A 93 0.39 0.81 -10.65
CA VAL A 93 -0.62 -0.12 -11.14
C VAL A 93 0.07 -1.22 -11.94
N LEU A 94 -0.35 -2.47 -11.74
CA LEU A 94 0.09 -3.59 -12.56
C LEU A 94 -0.68 -3.56 -13.89
N SER A 95 0.05 -3.42 -14.99
CA SER A 95 -0.51 -3.47 -16.34
C SER A 95 -0.84 -4.92 -16.73
N ALA A 96 -1.74 -5.08 -17.70
CA ALA A 96 -2.11 -6.39 -18.24
C ALA A 96 -0.90 -7.15 -18.84
N GLY A 97 0.16 -6.44 -19.23
CA GLY A 97 1.41 -7.02 -19.72
C GLY A 97 2.36 -7.51 -18.61
N GLY A 98 1.95 -7.43 -17.33
CA GLY A 98 2.76 -7.84 -16.18
C GLY A 98 3.83 -6.82 -15.76
N GLY A 99 3.78 -5.59 -16.30
CA GLY A 99 4.68 -4.50 -15.93
C GLY A 99 4.05 -3.58 -14.89
N TRP A 100 4.88 -2.97 -14.05
CA TRP A 100 4.43 -1.91 -13.15
C TRP A 100 4.56 -0.54 -13.81
N GLU A 101 3.56 0.32 -13.60
CA GLU A 101 3.55 1.68 -14.12
C GLU A 101 3.11 2.66 -13.04
N ARG A 102 3.70 3.87 -13.01
CA ARG A 102 3.28 4.91 -12.06
C ARG A 102 1.97 5.53 -12.52
N HIS A 103 0.94 5.34 -11.71
CA HIS A 103 -0.38 5.90 -11.96
C HIS A 103 -0.52 7.29 -11.35
N MET A 104 0.04 7.50 -10.15
CA MET A 104 -0.07 8.75 -9.42
C MET A 104 1.08 8.94 -8.41
N GLU A 105 1.42 10.19 -8.13
CA GLU A 105 2.18 10.61 -6.97
C GLU A 105 1.56 11.87 -6.38
N VAL A 106 1.36 11.90 -5.07
CA VAL A 106 0.78 13.03 -4.34
C VAL A 106 1.78 13.50 -3.28
N ASP A 107 2.12 14.79 -3.34
CA ASP A 107 2.87 15.47 -2.29
C ASP A 107 1.93 15.94 -1.19
N THR A 108 2.04 15.36 -0.01
CA THR A 108 1.17 15.67 1.13
C THR A 108 1.72 16.81 2.00
N THR A 109 2.88 17.39 1.66
CA THR A 109 3.58 18.38 2.49
C THR A 109 2.71 19.57 2.87
N ALA A 110 1.92 20.10 1.94
CA ALA A 110 1.04 21.24 2.21
C ALA A 110 -0.06 20.89 3.23
N MET A 111 -0.70 19.73 3.07
CA MET A 111 -1.71 19.22 4.00
C MET A 111 -1.10 18.98 5.37
N VAL A 112 0.03 18.27 5.44
CA VAL A 112 0.76 18.03 6.69
C VAL A 112 1.07 19.36 7.36
N ARG A 113 1.65 20.35 6.66
CA ARG A 113 1.94 21.67 7.24
C ARG A 113 0.71 22.40 7.77
N SER A 114 -0.46 22.22 7.16
CA SER A 114 -1.70 22.85 7.65
C SER A 114 -2.27 22.20 8.92
N LEU A 115 -1.95 20.92 9.16
CA LEU A 115 -2.40 20.18 10.34
C LEU A 115 -1.42 20.33 11.50
N MET A 116 -0.15 20.62 11.21
CA MET A 116 0.91 20.70 12.19
C MET A 116 0.76 21.89 13.14
N VAL A 117 0.88 21.61 14.44
CA VAL A 117 1.01 22.64 15.48
C VAL A 117 2.51 22.93 15.73
N PRO A 118 2.95 24.18 16.02
CA PRO A 118 4.37 24.53 16.12
C PRO A 118 5.22 23.72 17.13
N GLN A 119 4.59 22.99 18.05
CA GLN A 119 5.27 22.17 19.07
C GLN A 119 5.51 20.72 18.64
N GLU A 120 4.89 20.27 17.54
CA GLU A 120 4.98 18.88 17.08
C GLU A 120 6.35 18.65 16.44
N ARG A 121 7.16 17.82 17.11
CA ARG A 121 8.47 17.39 16.63
C ARG A 121 8.39 15.91 16.31
N TYR A 122 8.97 15.52 15.18
CA TYR A 122 8.98 14.15 14.67
C TYR A 122 7.60 13.65 14.24
N ILE A 123 7.31 13.85 12.96
CA ILE A 123 6.09 13.36 12.29
C ILE A 123 6.45 12.43 11.14
N TRP A 124 5.59 11.44 10.91
CA TRP A 124 5.75 10.50 9.81
C TRP A 124 4.40 10.01 9.30
N LEU A 125 4.40 9.59 8.04
CA LEU A 125 3.24 8.94 7.43
C LEU A 125 3.33 7.43 7.57
N GLU A 126 2.20 6.84 7.89
CA GLU A 126 1.97 5.40 7.88
C GLU A 126 0.81 5.09 6.94
N LEU A 127 1.00 4.12 6.06
CA LEU A 127 -0.10 3.61 5.23
C LEU A 127 -0.89 2.61 6.08
N VAL A 128 -2.13 2.96 6.38
CA VAL A 128 -3.04 2.12 7.18
C VAL A 128 -3.62 1.00 6.31
N GLY A 129 -3.83 1.31 5.03
CA GLY A 129 -4.33 0.39 4.01
C GLY A 129 -4.83 1.18 2.81
N SER A 130 -4.92 0.53 1.67
CA SER A 130 -5.92 0.95 0.68
C SER A 130 -7.24 0.31 1.10
N GLY A 131 -8.38 0.99 0.89
CA GLY A 131 -9.69 0.54 1.35
C GLY A 131 -10.07 -0.87 0.87
N ASP A 132 -11.32 -1.26 1.14
CA ASP A 132 -11.87 -2.42 0.44
C ASP A 132 -11.68 -2.26 -1.08
N GLN A 133 -11.63 -3.38 -1.80
CA GLN A 133 -11.06 -3.54 -3.15
C GLN A 133 -11.71 -2.68 -4.27
N ARG A 134 -12.57 -1.73 -3.94
CA ARG A 134 -13.35 -0.90 -4.87
C ARG A 134 -13.56 0.55 -4.46
N THR A 135 -13.22 0.96 -3.24
CA THR A 135 -13.44 2.36 -2.83
C THR A 135 -12.50 3.35 -3.52
N GLY A 136 -11.39 2.88 -4.10
CA GLY A 136 -10.42 3.76 -4.74
C GLY A 136 -9.81 4.76 -3.75
N ALA A 137 -9.74 4.42 -2.47
CA ALA A 137 -9.25 5.28 -1.40
C ALA A 137 -8.03 4.66 -0.71
N VAL A 138 -7.07 5.49 -0.34
CA VAL A 138 -5.93 5.12 0.50
C VAL A 138 -6.05 5.83 1.83
N LEU A 139 -6.04 5.06 2.91
CA LEU A 139 -6.01 5.56 4.27
C LEU A 139 -4.57 5.72 4.74
N ILE A 140 -4.24 6.94 5.17
CA ILE A 140 -2.92 7.35 5.59
C ILE A 140 -3.04 7.92 7.00
N ARG A 141 -2.24 7.43 7.94
CA ARG A 141 -2.12 8.03 9.27
C ARG A 141 -0.93 8.96 9.28
N LEU A 142 -1.17 10.22 9.62
CA LEU A 142 -0.14 11.15 10.03
C LEU A 142 0.07 10.97 11.53
N ASN A 143 1.20 10.37 11.89
CA ASN A 143 1.60 10.15 13.27
C ASN A 143 2.48 11.32 13.75
N ALA A 144 2.31 11.69 15.02
CA ALA A 144 3.18 12.63 15.71
C ALA A 144 3.68 12.04 17.02
N LEU A 145 4.97 12.22 17.33
CA LEU A 145 5.51 11.78 18.63
C LEU A 145 4.83 12.51 19.80
N VAL A 146 4.51 13.79 19.60
CA VAL A 146 3.79 14.65 20.54
C VAL A 146 2.74 15.40 19.73
N GLY A 147 1.46 15.13 20.00
CA GLY A 147 0.33 15.70 19.25
C GLY A 147 -0.75 14.64 18.98
N PRO A 148 -1.90 15.05 18.42
CA PRO A 148 -2.90 14.10 17.94
C PRO A 148 -2.44 13.41 16.65
N ASP A 149 -2.78 12.14 16.50
CA ASP A 149 -2.74 11.48 15.20
C ASP A 149 -3.87 12.01 14.31
N HIS A 150 -3.58 12.16 13.02
CA HIS A 150 -4.59 12.48 12.02
C HIS A 150 -4.76 11.33 11.05
N LEU A 151 -6.01 10.99 10.73
CA LEU A 151 -6.32 10.06 9.66
C LEU A 151 -6.65 10.87 8.40
N LEU A 152 -5.96 10.55 7.31
CA LEU A 152 -6.12 11.17 6.01
C LEU A 152 -6.66 10.12 5.04
N MET A 153 -7.46 10.59 4.09
CA MET A 153 -7.95 9.80 2.99
C MET A 153 -7.46 10.43 1.69
N LEU A 154 -6.73 9.66 0.90
CA LEU A 154 -6.35 9.98 -0.47
C LEU A 154 -7.35 9.31 -1.41
N ASP A 155 -8.06 10.10 -2.18
CA ASP A 155 -8.92 9.64 -3.26
C ASP A 155 -8.06 9.38 -4.50
N MET A 156 -8.08 8.14 -5.00
CA MET A 156 -7.25 7.73 -6.13
C MET A 156 -7.77 8.25 -7.48
N GLU A 157 -9.07 8.58 -7.57
CA GLU A 157 -9.69 9.11 -8.78
C GLU A 157 -9.44 10.62 -8.89
N THR A 158 -9.76 11.37 -7.84
CA THR A 158 -9.60 12.84 -7.84
C THR A 158 -8.19 13.29 -7.54
N LYS A 159 -7.36 12.40 -6.98
CA LYS A 159 -5.98 12.68 -6.52
C LYS A 159 -5.92 13.67 -5.36
N GLU A 160 -7.04 13.84 -4.66
CA GLU A 160 -7.17 14.76 -3.55
C GLU A 160 -6.94 14.04 -2.22
N ILE A 161 -6.22 14.70 -1.33
CA ILE A 161 -6.05 14.26 0.06
C ILE A 161 -6.90 15.13 0.98
N ARG A 162 -7.60 14.51 1.91
CA ARG A 162 -8.46 15.17 2.90
C ARG A 162 -8.36 14.51 4.27
N LEU A 163 -8.69 15.26 5.31
CA LEU A 163 -8.87 14.68 6.64
C LEU A 163 -10.06 13.71 6.61
N ALA A 164 -9.86 12.50 7.12
CA ALA A 164 -10.94 11.54 7.30
C ALA A 164 -11.67 11.89 8.59
N GLU A 165 -12.91 12.35 8.47
CA GLU A 165 -13.76 12.58 9.64
C GLU A 165 -14.18 11.24 10.25
N ARG A 166 -14.06 11.11 11.58
CA ARG A 166 -14.72 10.01 12.29
C ARG A 166 -16.23 10.23 12.20
N GLN A 167 -16.93 9.39 11.44
CA GLN A 167 -18.36 9.23 11.66
C GLN A 167 -18.55 8.54 13.01
N VAL A 168 -19.24 9.23 13.93
CA VAL A 168 -19.66 8.73 15.25
C VAL A 168 -20.95 7.94 15.10
#